data_AF-A0A0U0ZNA7-F1
#
_entry.id   AF-A0A0U0ZNA7-F1
#
_cell.length_a   1.000
_cell.length_b   1.000
_cell.length_c   1.000
_cell.angle_alpha   90.00
_cell.angle_beta   90.00
_cell.angle_gamma   90.00
#
_symmetry.space_group_name_H-M   'P 1'
#
loop_
_entity.id
_entity.type
_entity.pdbx_description
1 polymer ?
#
loop_
_entity_poly.entity_id
_entity_poly.type
_entity_poly.pdbx_seq_one_letter_code
_entity_poly.pdbx_strand_id
1 'polypeptide(L)'
;MRGDGIADPMRQLPHMHALIDEAEKVWLEALHTGNEEKDKHEREQLLDRLYAPTTDGAETLNGDGYQAKRTPPPGFEDPAEVEANFDAVARAFGGR
;
A
#
# COMPACT_ATOMS: atom_id res chain seq x y z
N MET A 1 16.20 -25.57 0.50
CA MET A 1 17.46 -24.80 0.52
C MET A 1 17.98 -24.81 -0.89
N ARG A 2 18.25 -23.64 -1.49
CA ARG A 2 19.01 -23.58 -2.75
C ARG A 2 20.47 -23.97 -2.45
N GLY A 3 21.21 -24.40 -3.46
CA GLY A 3 22.58 -24.94 -3.33
C GLY A 3 23.60 -23.99 -2.67
N ASP A 4 23.21 -22.73 -2.50
CA ASP A 4 24.05 -21.61 -2.11
C ASP A 4 23.91 -21.26 -0.61
N GLY A 5 23.20 -22.10 0.16
CA GLY A 5 22.96 -21.88 1.59
C GLY A 5 21.86 -20.85 1.90
N ILE A 6 21.32 -20.19 0.89
CA ILE A 6 20.18 -19.29 1.04
C ILE A 6 18.91 -20.16 1.18
N ALA A 7 18.21 -19.95 2.31
CA ALA A 7 16.89 -20.53 2.54
C ALA A 7 15.99 -20.17 1.35
N ASP A 8 15.32 -21.18 0.77
CA ASP A 8 14.49 -20.97 -0.40
C ASP A 8 13.28 -20.12 0.02
N PRO A 9 13.17 -18.85 -0.38
CA PRO A 9 12.20 -17.92 0.18
C PRO A 9 10.77 -18.39 -0.09
N MET A 10 10.56 -19.03 -1.25
CA MET A 10 9.30 -19.64 -1.68
C MET A 10 8.84 -20.84 -0.83
N ARG A 11 9.74 -21.48 -0.06
CA ARG A 11 9.38 -22.58 0.86
C ARG A 11 9.11 -22.10 2.28
N GLN A 12 9.54 -20.90 2.64
CA GLN A 12 9.39 -20.35 4.00
C GLN A 12 8.32 -19.25 4.07
N LEU A 13 8.04 -18.58 2.95
CA LEU A 13 7.05 -17.52 2.82
C LEU A 13 5.99 -17.99 1.81
N PRO A 14 4.96 -18.72 2.27
CA PRO A 14 4.05 -19.47 1.40
C PRO A 14 3.11 -18.59 0.56
N HIS A 15 3.07 -17.29 0.83
CA HIS A 15 2.27 -16.32 0.09
C HIS A 15 3.10 -15.08 -0.23
N MET A 16 2.83 -14.46 -1.40
CA MET A 16 3.54 -13.28 -1.90
C MET A 16 3.58 -12.12 -0.89
N HIS A 17 2.56 -11.96 -0.04
CA HIS A 17 2.56 -10.93 1.00
C HIS A 17 3.70 -11.10 2.01
N ALA A 18 4.06 -12.33 2.38
CA ALA A 18 5.13 -12.55 3.35
C ALA A 18 6.51 -12.18 2.78
N LEU A 19 6.69 -12.28 1.46
CA LEU A 19 7.90 -11.78 0.78
C LEU A 19 7.93 -10.24 0.74
N ILE A 20 6.77 -9.61 0.53
CA ILE A 20 6.63 -8.16 0.52
C ILE A 20 6.89 -7.60 1.93
N ASP A 21 6.35 -8.24 2.97
CA ASP A 21 6.55 -7.83 4.37
C ASP A 21 8.02 -7.83 4.78
N GLU A 22 8.78 -8.87 4.40
CA GLU A 22 10.21 -8.94 4.72
C GLU A 22 11.04 -7.93 3.91
N ALA A 23 10.68 -7.68 2.65
CA ALA A 23 11.31 -6.65 1.83
C ALA A 23 11.03 -5.24 2.38
N GLU A 24 9.82 -5.00 2.87
CA GLU A 24 9.41 -3.74 3.49
C GLU A 24 10.20 -3.49 4.78
N LYS A 25 10.33 -4.49 5.66
CA LYS A 25 11.13 -4.38 6.90
C LYS A 25 12.58 -3.96 6.61
N VAL A 26 13.23 -4.60 5.64
CA VAL A 26 14.62 -4.28 5.26
C VAL A 26 14.75 -2.85 4.75
N TRP A 27 13.77 -2.37 3.98
CA TRP A 27 13.77 -1.01 3.47
C TRP A 27 13.52 0.04 4.56
N LEU A 28 12.62 -0.25 5.50
CA LEU A 28 12.35 0.62 6.64
C LEU A 28 13.55 0.73 7.57
N GLU A 29 14.29 -0.36 7.78
CA GLU A 29 15.55 -0.35 8.54
C GLU A 29 16.63 0.51 7.85
N ALA A 30 16.65 0.56 6.52
CA ALA A 30 17.60 1.36 5.75
C ALA A 30 17.32 2.87 5.78
N LEU A 31 16.07 3.27 6.08
CA LEU A 31 15.64 4.67 6.08
C LEU A 31 16.01 5.44 7.36
N HIS A 32 16.56 4.79 8.39
CA HIS A 32 16.83 5.48 9.64
C HIS A 32 18.09 6.37 9.56
N THR A 33 17.90 7.64 9.21
CA THR A 33 18.99 8.63 9.07
C THR A 33 19.23 9.45 10.32
N GLY A 34 18.39 9.29 11.36
CA GLY A 34 18.47 10.01 12.63
C GLY A 34 17.76 11.37 12.63
N ASN A 35 17.03 11.70 11.56
CA ASN A 35 16.13 12.85 11.48
C ASN A 35 14.68 12.34 11.33
N GLU A 36 13.92 12.38 12.42
CA GLU A 36 12.59 11.78 12.48
C GLU A 36 11.59 12.33 11.45
N GLU A 37 11.62 13.62 11.13
CA GLU A 37 10.72 14.21 10.13
C GLU A 37 11.05 13.73 8.72
N LYS A 38 12.34 13.64 8.40
CA LYS A 38 12.82 13.16 7.11
C LYS A 38 12.53 11.66 6.95
N ASP A 39 12.85 10.87 7.98
CA ASP A 39 12.61 9.42 8.00
C ASP A 39 11.10 9.11 7.84
N LYS A 40 10.24 9.91 8.48
CA LYS A 40 8.78 9.81 8.32
C LYS A 40 8.32 10.12 6.90
N HIS A 41 8.82 11.21 6.31
CA HIS A 41 8.47 11.60 4.95
C HIS A 41 8.92 10.58 3.90
N GLU A 42 10.14 10.05 4.04
CA GLU A 42 10.68 9.04 3.13
C GLU A 42 9.93 7.71 3.25
N ARG A 43 9.52 7.34 4.48
CA ARG A 43 8.63 6.21 4.72
C ARG A 43 7.26 6.40 4.04
N GLU A 44 6.63 7.56 4.22
CA GLU A 44 5.33 7.85 3.60
C GLU A 44 5.41 7.79 2.07
N GLN A 45 6.45 8.37 1.46
CA GLN A 45 6.66 8.25 0.01
C GLN A 45 6.87 6.80 -0.46
N LEU A 46 7.56 5.98 0.33
CA LEU A 46 7.73 4.56 0.02
C LEU A 46 6.38 3.83 0.01
N LEU A 47 5.58 4.05 1.05
CA LEU A 47 4.26 3.44 1.17
C LEU A 47 3.34 3.87 0.04
N ASP A 48 3.36 5.16 -0.33
CA ASP A 48 2.65 5.65 -1.51
C ASP A 48 3.11 4.94 -2.77
N ARG A 49 4.41 4.71 -2.98
CA ARG A 49 4.88 4.00 -4.18
C ARG A 49 4.51 2.51 -4.20
N LEU A 50 4.49 1.86 -3.03
CA LEU A 50 4.21 0.43 -2.92
C LEU A 50 2.71 0.12 -3.00
N TYR A 51 1.88 0.99 -2.41
CA TYR A 51 0.47 0.71 -2.17
C TYR A 51 -0.48 1.70 -2.86
N ALA A 52 -0.01 2.84 -3.38
CA ALA A 52 -0.90 3.71 -4.14
C ALA A 52 -1.37 3.01 -5.41
N PRO A 53 -2.62 3.24 -5.82
CA PRO A 53 -3.11 2.78 -7.10
C PRO A 53 -2.26 3.40 -8.21
N THR A 54 -1.40 2.60 -8.85
CA THR A 54 -0.65 3.06 -10.01
C THR A 54 -1.57 3.05 -11.22
N THR A 55 -1.81 4.23 -11.79
CA THR A 55 -2.54 4.37 -13.06
C THR A 55 -1.66 4.01 -14.26
N ASP A 56 -0.35 4.10 -14.10
CA ASP A 56 0.63 3.83 -15.14
C ASP A 56 0.71 2.31 -15.43
N GLY A 57 0.44 1.93 -16.69
CA GLY A 57 0.42 0.52 -17.11
C GLY A 57 -0.85 -0.24 -16.72
N ALA A 58 -1.87 0.44 -16.18
CA ALA A 58 -3.14 -0.22 -15.83
C ALA A 58 -3.87 -0.77 -17.07
N GLU A 59 -3.72 -0.13 -18.24
CA GLU A 59 -4.31 -0.60 -19.50
C GLU A 59 -3.66 -1.90 -19.99
N THR A 60 -2.34 -2.04 -19.85
CA THR A 60 -1.60 -3.25 -20.23
C THR A 60 -1.82 -4.41 -19.26
N LEU A 61 -2.01 -4.15 -17.97
CA LEU A 61 -2.27 -5.19 -16.96
C LEU A 61 -3.72 -5.71 -16.98
N ASN A 62 -4.69 -4.83 -17.21
CA ASN A 62 -6.11 -5.18 -17.14
C ASN A 62 -6.72 -5.55 -18.50
N GLY A 63 -5.93 -5.45 -19.58
CA GLY A 63 -6.29 -5.88 -20.93
C GLY A 63 -7.04 -4.82 -21.76
N ASP A 64 -7.15 -5.10 -23.06
CA ASP A 64 -7.82 -4.22 -24.02
C ASP A 64 -9.30 -4.03 -23.66
N GLY A 65 -9.67 -2.78 -23.34
CA GLY A 65 -11.02 -2.40 -22.92
C GLY A 65 -11.14 -2.01 -21.44
N TYR A 66 -10.07 -2.07 -20.66
CA TYR A 66 -10.07 -1.53 -19.30
C TYR A 66 -10.32 -0.02 -19.31
N GLN A 67 -11.49 0.38 -18.82
CA GLN A 67 -11.76 1.77 -18.48
C GLN A 67 -11.51 1.94 -17.00
N ALA A 68 -10.41 2.64 -16.65
CA ALA A 68 -10.21 3.10 -15.29
C ALA A 68 -11.48 3.86 -14.87
N LYS A 69 -12.19 3.34 -13.85
CA LYS A 69 -13.34 4.02 -13.27
C LYS A 69 -12.84 5.28 -12.56
N ARG A 70 -12.73 6.36 -13.33
CA ARG A 70 -12.32 7.69 -12.84
C ARG A 70 -13.46 8.39 -12.10
N THR A 71 -14.69 7.94 -12.32
CA THR A 71 -15.85 8.44 -11.62
C THR A 71 -16.02 7.67 -10.32
N PRO A 72 -16.15 8.36 -9.17
CA PRO A 72 -16.54 7.74 -7.91
C PRO A 72 -17.83 6.92 -8.06
N PRO A 73 -18.01 5.84 -7.29
CA PRO A 73 -19.28 5.12 -7.25
C PRO A 73 -20.45 6.06 -6.90
N PRO A 74 -21.68 5.72 -7.33
CA PRO A 74 -22.87 6.47 -6.90
C PRO A 74 -22.95 6.58 -5.38
N GLY A 75 -23.08 7.78 -4.84
CA GLY A 75 -23.05 8.08 -3.40
C GLY A 75 -21.67 8.45 -2.84
N PHE A 76 -20.63 8.55 -3.68
CA PHE A 76 -19.27 8.99 -3.33
C PHE A 76 -18.83 10.25 -4.10
N GLU A 77 -19.79 10.98 -4.66
CA GLU A 77 -19.52 12.16 -5.50
C GLU A 77 -19.07 13.38 -4.68
N ASP A 78 -19.49 13.48 -3.41
CA ASP A 78 -19.09 14.54 -2.49
C ASP A 78 -18.05 14.02 -1.47
N PRO A 79 -16.76 14.35 -1.63
CA PRO A 79 -15.71 13.92 -0.72
C PRO A 79 -15.95 14.35 0.73
N ALA A 80 -16.59 15.51 0.95
CA ALA A 80 -16.83 16.03 2.30
C ALA A 80 -17.93 15.24 3.01
N GLU A 81 -18.96 14.81 2.28
CA GLU A 81 -20.03 13.95 2.82
C GLU A 81 -19.51 12.55 3.16
N VAL A 82 -18.66 11.99 2.28
CA VAL A 82 -18.03 10.69 2.49
C VAL A 82 -17.17 10.70 3.76
N GLU A 83 -16.31 11.71 3.91
CA GLU A 83 -15.47 11.85 5.12
C GLU A 83 -16.32 11.98 6.39
N ALA A 84 -17.37 12.81 6.35
CA ALA A 84 -18.27 12.98 7.49
C ALA A 84 -18.99 11.67 7.90
N ASN A 85 -19.35 10.83 6.92
CA ASN A 85 -19.97 9.53 7.17
C ASN A 85 -18.97 8.56 7.81
N PHE A 86 -17.72 8.53 7.35
CA PHE A 86 -16.67 7.71 7.96
C PHE A 86 -16.34 8.18 9.38
N ASP A 87 -16.25 9.49 9.61
CA ASP A 87 -16.09 10.07 10.95
C ASP A 87 -17.23 9.69 11.89
N ALA A 88 -18.47 9.73 11.40
CA ALA A 88 -19.64 9.36 12.19
C ALA A 88 -19.59 7.88 12.61
N VAL A 89 -19.17 6.99 11.69
CA VAL A 89 -18.98 5.57 11.97
C VAL A 89 -17.81 5.38 12.96
N ALA A 90 -16.67 6.02 12.74
CA ALA A 90 -15.52 5.94 13.65
C ALA A 90 -15.90 6.34 15.08
N ARG A 91 -16.66 7.43 15.25
CA ARG A 91 -17.19 7.88 16.55
C ARG A 91 -18.16 6.87 17.16
N ALA A 92 -19.03 6.25 16.36
CA ALA A 92 -19.96 5.24 16.83
C ALA A 92 -19.25 3.97 17.35
N PHE A 93 -18.06 3.65 16.82
CA PHE A 93 -17.24 2.53 17.24
C PHE A 93 -16.12 2.91 18.25
N GLY A 94 -16.15 4.13 18.80
CA GLY A 94 -15.24 4.56 19.86
C GLY A 94 -13.88 5.07 19.39
N GLY A 95 -13.72 5.33 18.09
CA GLY A 95 -12.64 6.17 17.58
C GLY A 95 -12.82 7.61 18.05
N ARG A 96 -11.74 8.21 18.56
CA ARG A 96 -11.71 9.62 18.97
C ARG A 96 -11.46 10.52 17.78
#